data_AF-A0A2T7BDQ6-F1
#
_entry.id   AF-A0A2T7BDQ6-F1
#
_cell.length_a   1.000
_cell.length_b   1.000
_cell.length_c   1.000
_cell.angle_alpha   90.00
_cell.angle_beta   90.00
_cell.angle_gamma   90.00
#
_symmetry.space_group_name_H-M   'P 1'
#
loop_
_entity.id
_entity.type
_entity.pdbx_description
1 polymer ?
#
loop_
_entity_poly.entity_id
_entity_poly.type
_entity_poly.pdbx_seq_one_letter_code
_entity_poly.pdbx_strand_id
1 'polypeptide(L)'
;MTKASITGMVAAVVAVISAFLPWADVLQLHFTGLDTTGSAFGQPGKVNIFMAVVAGVLFALNKGWTFRVNLFISGFLMAWAFRNYLLFSRCEAGVCPDAKAGLYLSLIAGITCFVCVLASPRKLSVPKAGE
;
A
#
# COMPACT_ATOMS: atom_id res chain seq x y z
N MET A 1 3.93 -21.81 2.88
CA MET A 1 3.24 -20.56 2.50
C MET A 1 2.63 -20.74 1.11
N THR A 2 1.45 -20.18 0.83
CA THR A 2 0.90 -20.18 -0.53
C THR A 2 1.69 -19.22 -1.42
N LYS A 3 1.81 -19.50 -2.72
CA LYS A 3 2.49 -18.62 -3.68
C LYS A 3 1.95 -17.17 -3.60
N ALA A 4 0.63 -17.04 -3.45
CA ALA A 4 -0.06 -15.76 -3.24
C ALA A 4 0.34 -15.02 -1.95
N SER A 5 0.66 -15.73 -0.86
CA SER A 5 1.12 -15.07 0.38
C SER A 5 2.54 -14.52 0.22
N ILE A 6 3.39 -15.21 -0.55
CA ILE A 6 4.75 -14.74 -0.84
C ILE A 6 4.69 -13.50 -1.73
N THR A 7 3.88 -13.53 -2.79
CA THR A 7 3.71 -12.37 -3.68
C THR A 7 3.11 -11.17 -2.94
N GLY A 8 2.17 -11.38 -2.02
CA GLY A 8 1.62 -10.32 -1.18
C GLY A 8 2.66 -9.70 -0.24
N MET A 9 3.57 -10.52 0.31
CA MET A 9 4.67 -10.03 1.15
C MET A 9 5.71 -9.25 0.34
N VAL A 10 6.05 -9.71 -0.86
CA VAL A 10 6.93 -8.95 -1.77
C VAL A 10 6.27 -7.62 -2.15
N ALA A 11 4.97 -7.62 -2.47
CA ALA A 11 4.23 -6.39 -2.78
C ALA A 11 4.23 -5.42 -1.59
N ALA A 12 4.09 -5.90 -0.35
CA ALA A 12 4.19 -5.06 0.84
C ALA A 12 5.58 -4.41 0.98
N VAL A 13 6.66 -5.15 0.70
CA VAL A 13 8.02 -4.60 0.68
C VAL A 13 8.18 -3.54 -0.41
N VAL A 14 7.65 -3.79 -1.62
CA VAL A 14 7.65 -2.82 -2.71
C VAL A 14 6.88 -1.55 -2.32
N ALA A 15 5.75 -1.67 -1.63
CA ALA A 15 4.99 -0.52 -1.13
C ALA A 15 5.81 0.32 -0.13
N VAL A 16 6.61 -0.31 0.74
CA VAL A 16 7.53 0.39 1.64
C VAL A 16 8.63 1.11 0.86
N ILE A 17 9.31 0.41 -0.06
CA ILE A 17 10.38 0.98 -0.88
C ILE A 17 9.86 2.16 -1.69
N SER A 18 8.66 2.04 -2.26
CA SER A 18 8.05 3.10 -3.07
C SER A 18 7.88 4.42 -2.31
N ALA A 19 7.74 4.41 -0.99
CA ALA A 19 7.60 5.61 -0.18
C ALA A 19 8.89 6.45 -0.08
N PHE A 20 10.05 5.83 -0.34
CA PHE A 20 11.35 6.51 -0.39
C PHE A 20 11.71 7.02 -1.79
N LEU A 21 10.98 6.57 -2.82
CA LEU A 21 11.17 7.03 -4.19
C LEU A 21 10.46 8.37 -4.42
N PRO A 22 10.90 9.15 -5.44
CA PRO A 22 10.18 10.36 -5.84
C PRO A 22 8.78 9.98 -6.34
N TRP A 23 7.77 10.67 -5.81
CA TRP A 23 6.36 10.51 -6.17
C TRP A 23 5.94 11.55 -7.19
N ALA A 24 6.40 12.78 -7.02
CA ALA A 24 6.11 13.88 -7.94
C ALA A 24 7.25 14.90 -7.92
N ASP A 25 7.50 15.53 -9.07
CA ASP A 25 8.35 16.72 -9.15
C ASP A 25 7.49 17.95 -9.45
N VAL A 26 7.77 19.07 -8.77
CA VAL A 26 7.13 20.36 -9.03
C VAL A 26 8.20 21.43 -9.07
N LEU A 27 8.35 22.15 -10.19
CA LEU A 27 9.26 23.31 -10.31
C LEU A 27 10.67 23.07 -9.71
N GLN A 28 11.26 21.89 -10.00
CA GLN A 28 12.58 21.43 -9.51
C GLN A 28 12.65 20.96 -8.04
N LEU A 29 11.55 20.95 -7.29
CA LEU A 29 11.45 20.28 -5.99
C LEU A 29 11.04 18.82 -6.18
N HIS A 30 11.82 17.92 -5.59
CA HIS A 30 11.57 16.48 -5.59
C HIS A 30 10.75 16.10 -4.37
N PHE A 31 9.48 15.77 -4.58
CA PHE A 31 8.63 15.27 -3.49
C PHE A 31 8.72 13.76 -3.42
N THR A 32 9.13 13.25 -2.26
CA THR A 32 9.06 11.83 -1.93
C THR A 32 7.81 11.57 -1.10
N GLY A 33 7.45 10.29 -0.90
CA GLY A 33 6.35 9.95 0.01
C GLY A 33 6.59 10.44 1.44
N LEU A 34 7.85 10.60 1.87
CA LEU A 34 8.22 10.99 3.22
C LEU A 34 8.53 12.47 3.39
N ASP A 35 9.05 13.09 2.34
CA ASP A 35 9.45 14.50 2.34
C ASP A 35 8.66 15.26 1.27
N THR A 36 7.77 16.10 1.77
CA THR A 36 6.89 17.01 1.02
C THR A 36 7.08 18.45 1.50
N THR A 37 8.29 18.78 1.94
CA THR A 37 8.66 20.09 2.51
C THR A 37 8.15 21.25 1.65
N GLY A 38 7.42 22.18 2.27
CA GLY A 38 6.85 23.35 1.60
C GLY A 38 5.46 23.15 0.98
N SER A 39 4.85 21.96 1.08
CA SER A 39 3.49 21.70 0.58
C SER A 39 2.51 21.35 1.71
N ALA A 40 1.21 21.59 1.48
CA ALA A 40 0.13 21.21 2.41
C ALA A 40 -0.19 19.70 2.39
N PHE A 41 0.58 18.88 1.66
CA PHE A 41 0.30 17.45 1.47
C PHE A 41 0.65 16.59 2.70
N GLY A 42 1.42 17.12 3.66
CA GLY A 42 1.88 16.35 4.83
C GLY A 42 2.77 15.18 4.42
N GLN A 43 2.97 14.18 5.29
CA GLN A 43 3.90 13.06 5.01
C GLN A 43 3.13 11.76 4.71
N PRO A 44 2.51 11.61 3.51
CA PRO A 44 1.59 10.51 3.19
C PRO A 44 2.26 9.14 3.18
N GLY A 45 3.57 9.08 2.95
CA GLY A 45 4.38 7.87 2.94
C GLY A 45 4.49 7.20 4.30
N LYS A 46 4.38 7.93 5.42
CA LYS A 46 4.41 7.33 6.77
C LYS A 46 3.26 6.34 6.99
N VAL A 47 2.05 6.74 6.60
CA VAL A 47 0.85 5.90 6.70
C VAL A 47 0.96 4.72 5.73
N ASN A 48 1.48 4.96 4.52
CA ASN A 48 1.69 3.90 3.52
C ASN A 48 2.65 2.81 4.04
N ILE A 49 3.79 3.22 4.62
CA ILE A 49 4.77 2.31 5.21
C ILE A 49 4.16 1.54 6.39
N PHE A 50 3.47 2.23 7.31
CA PHE A 50 2.85 1.58 8.46
C PHE A 50 1.86 0.49 8.03
N MET A 51 0.95 0.80 7.11
CA MET A 51 -0.04 -0.15 6.60
C MET A 51 0.61 -1.30 5.82
N ALA A 52 1.64 -1.02 5.02
CA ALA A 52 2.38 -2.04 4.29
C ALA A 52 3.14 -3.01 5.21
N VAL A 53 3.79 -2.51 6.26
CA VAL A 53 4.47 -3.36 7.26
C VAL A 53 3.46 -4.25 7.98
N VAL A 54 2.32 -3.69 8.42
CA VAL A 54 1.26 -4.47 9.07
C VAL A 54 0.71 -5.55 8.13
N ALA A 55 0.46 -5.22 6.85
CA ALA A 55 0.03 -6.19 5.85
C ALA A 55 1.05 -7.32 5.65
N GLY A 56 2.35 -6.98 5.54
CA GLY A 56 3.44 -7.95 5.39
C GLY A 56 3.53 -8.92 6.59
N VAL A 57 3.43 -8.40 7.81
CA VAL A 57 3.41 -9.23 9.04
C VAL A 57 2.18 -10.14 9.06
N LEU A 58 1.01 -9.65 8.65
CA LEU A 58 -0.22 -10.47 8.58
C LEU A 58 -0.15 -11.57 7.52
N PHE A 59 0.56 -11.35 6.41
CA PHE A 59 0.88 -12.40 5.44
C PHE A 59 1.79 -13.48 6.04
N ALA A 60 2.76 -13.10 6.87
CA ALA A 60 3.69 -14.04 7.51
C ALA A 60 3.05 -14.89 8.62
N LEU A 61 2.15 -14.32 9.42
CA LEU A 61 1.58 -14.96 10.62
C LEU A 61 0.67 -16.17 10.34
N ASN A 62 0.21 -16.36 9.09
CA ASN A 62 -0.48 -17.54 8.59
C ASN A 62 -1.63 -18.17 9.46
N LYS A 63 -2.28 -17.40 10.38
CA LYS A 63 -3.45 -17.83 11.19
C LYS A 63 -4.81 -17.49 10.56
N GLY A 64 -5.88 -18.27 10.81
CA GLY A 64 -7.20 -18.04 10.19
C GLY A 64 -7.79 -16.62 10.38
N TRP A 65 -7.61 -16.02 11.55
CA TRP A 65 -8.06 -14.64 11.85
C TRP A 65 -7.30 -13.56 11.08
N THR A 66 -6.04 -13.83 10.70
CA THR A 66 -5.21 -12.86 9.96
C THR A 66 -5.78 -12.55 8.58
N PHE A 67 -6.55 -13.46 7.97
CA PHE A 67 -7.20 -13.17 6.69
C PHE A 67 -8.18 -12.00 6.77
N ARG A 68 -9.05 -11.99 7.79
CA ARG A 68 -10.07 -10.94 7.98
C ARG A 68 -9.42 -9.58 8.22
N VAL A 69 -8.40 -9.54 9.08
CA VAL A 69 -7.66 -8.30 9.38
C VAL A 69 -6.84 -7.86 8.18
N ASN A 70 -6.16 -8.78 7.49
CA ASN A 70 -5.33 -8.43 6.34
C ASN A 70 -6.16 -7.94 5.15
N LEU A 71 -7.40 -8.44 4.97
CA LEU A 71 -8.31 -7.93 3.96
C LEU A 71 -8.64 -6.45 4.21
N PHE A 72 -8.92 -6.09 5.46
CA PHE A 72 -9.14 -4.70 5.84
C PHE A 72 -7.88 -3.83 5.65
N ILE A 73 -6.73 -4.29 6.14
CA ILE A 73 -5.46 -3.55 6.05
C ILE A 73 -5.01 -3.36 4.59
N SER A 74 -5.05 -4.42 3.78
CA SER A 74 -4.68 -4.34 2.36
C SER A 74 -5.66 -3.51 1.53
N GLY A 75 -6.97 -3.57 1.84
CA GLY A 75 -7.97 -2.70 1.24
C GLY A 75 -7.75 -1.24 1.60
N PHE A 76 -7.44 -0.95 2.87
CA PHE A 76 -7.10 0.39 3.32
C PHE A 76 -5.81 0.91 2.67
N LEU A 77 -4.77 0.07 2.57
CA LEU A 77 -3.52 0.40 1.89
C LEU A 77 -3.77 0.77 0.41
N MET A 78 -4.56 -0.04 -0.30
CA MET A 78 -4.96 0.25 -1.68
C MET A 78 -5.72 1.57 -1.79
N ALA A 79 -6.72 1.80 -0.93
CA ALA A 79 -7.50 3.03 -0.92
C ALA A 79 -6.62 4.26 -0.59
N TRP A 80 -5.66 4.13 0.32
CA TRP A 80 -4.71 5.18 0.67
C TRP A 80 -3.78 5.50 -0.50
N ALA A 81 -3.22 4.48 -1.15
CA ALA A 81 -2.38 4.66 -2.33
C ALA A 81 -3.16 5.31 -3.48
N PHE A 82 -4.43 4.92 -3.68
CA PHE A 82 -5.32 5.55 -4.65
C PHE A 82 -5.62 7.02 -4.32
N ARG A 83 -5.88 7.34 -3.05
CA ARG A 83 -6.01 8.72 -2.58
C ARG A 83 -4.76 9.54 -2.88
N ASN A 84 -3.57 9.00 -2.61
CA ASN A 84 -2.31 9.68 -2.88
C ASN A 84 -2.12 9.90 -4.38
N TYR A 85 -2.39 8.89 -5.21
CA TYR A 85 -2.36 9.04 -6.66
C TYR A 85 -3.24 10.20 -7.14
N LEU A 86 -4.50 10.25 -6.65
CA LEU A 86 -5.43 11.32 -6.99
C LEU A 86 -5.00 12.69 -6.47
N LEU A 87 -4.23 12.77 -5.37
CA LEU A 87 -3.78 14.02 -4.78
C LEU A 87 -2.59 14.59 -5.56
N PHE A 88 -1.63 13.73 -5.89
CA PHE A 88 -0.43 14.07 -6.66
C PHE A 88 -0.68 14.19 -8.17
N SER A 89 -1.87 13.84 -8.67
CA SER A 89 -2.26 14.03 -10.07
C SER A 89 -3.04 15.32 -10.32
N ARG A 90 -3.27 16.16 -9.30
CA ARG A 90 -4.02 17.42 -9.44
C ARG A 90 -3.05 18.56 -9.70
N CYS A 91 -3.45 19.49 -10.56
CA CYS A 91 -2.72 20.74 -10.73
C CYS A 91 -3.22 21.74 -9.70
N GLU A 92 -2.30 22.40 -8.99
CA GLU A 92 -2.62 23.48 -8.07
C GLU A 92 -2.10 24.80 -8.65
N ALA A 93 -2.94 25.84 -8.65
CA ALA A 93 -2.60 27.17 -9.16
C ALA A 93 -1.98 27.20 -10.59
N GLY A 94 -2.36 26.27 -11.47
CA GLY A 94 -1.87 26.19 -12.85
C GLY A 94 -0.52 25.48 -13.02
N VAL A 95 0.07 24.97 -11.94
CA VAL A 95 1.28 24.14 -11.98
C VAL A 95 0.89 22.68 -11.80
N CYS A 96 1.22 21.84 -12.78
CA CYS A 96 0.93 20.41 -12.74
C CYS A 96 2.16 19.64 -12.24
N PRO A 97 2.04 18.81 -11.19
CA PRO A 97 3.10 17.91 -10.74
C PRO A 97 3.37 16.80 -11.76
N ASP A 98 4.64 16.52 -12.02
CA ASP A 98 5.06 15.39 -12.86
C ASP A 98 5.06 14.10 -12.04
N ALA A 99 4.07 13.24 -12.25
CA ALA A 99 3.97 11.95 -11.57
C ALA A 99 5.16 11.03 -11.90
N LYS A 100 5.85 10.56 -10.86
CA LYS A 100 7.04 9.71 -10.97
C LYS A 100 6.76 8.26 -10.63
N ALA A 101 7.74 7.41 -10.93
CA ALA A 101 7.65 5.96 -10.74
C ALA A 101 7.26 5.54 -9.31
N GLY A 102 7.70 6.26 -8.27
CA GLY A 102 7.37 5.94 -6.88
C GLY A 102 5.87 5.95 -6.60
N LEU A 103 5.14 6.91 -7.20
CA LEU A 103 3.69 7.03 -7.03
C LEU A 103 2.95 5.84 -7.68
N TYR A 104 3.30 5.52 -8.92
CA TYR A 104 2.71 4.36 -9.63
C TYR A 104 3.05 3.04 -8.94
N LEU A 105 4.28 2.88 -8.44
CA LEU A 105 4.69 1.71 -7.68
C LEU A 105 3.87 1.55 -6.40
N SER A 106 3.61 2.63 -5.66
CA SER A 106 2.80 2.57 -4.45
C SER A 106 1.37 2.09 -4.73
N LEU A 107 0.77 2.54 -5.84
CA LEU A 107 -0.58 2.16 -6.27
C LEU A 107 -0.63 0.69 -6.70
N ILE A 108 0.28 0.28 -7.59
CA ILE A 108 0.36 -1.10 -8.09
C ILE A 108 0.63 -2.07 -6.92
N ALA A 109 1.51 -1.70 -5.99
CA ALA A 109 1.80 -2.51 -4.82
C ALA A 109 0.58 -2.65 -3.89
N GLY A 110 -0.17 -1.58 -3.65
CA GLY A 110 -1.41 -1.61 -2.87
C GLY A 110 -2.47 -2.52 -3.49
N ILE A 111 -2.72 -2.39 -4.79
CA ILE A 111 -3.65 -3.25 -5.55
C ILE A 111 -3.19 -4.70 -5.50
N THR A 112 -1.90 -4.95 -5.72
CA THR A 112 -1.32 -6.30 -5.70
C THR A 112 -1.47 -6.96 -4.33
N CYS A 113 -1.21 -6.23 -3.24
CA CYS A 113 -1.45 -6.69 -1.88
C CYS A 113 -2.91 -7.13 -1.68
N PHE A 114 -3.87 -6.30 -2.10
CA PHE A 114 -5.29 -6.60 -1.96
C PHE A 114 -5.71 -7.83 -2.76
N VAL A 115 -5.31 -7.92 -4.03
CA VAL A 115 -5.57 -9.09 -4.89
C VAL A 115 -4.94 -10.36 -4.31
N CYS A 116 -3.72 -10.27 -3.77
CA CYS A 116 -3.05 -11.41 -3.14
C CYS A 116 -3.78 -11.89 -1.87
N VAL A 117 -4.37 -10.98 -1.08
CA VAL A 117 -5.23 -11.39 0.05
C VAL A 117 -6.45 -12.14 -0.47
N LEU A 118 -7.15 -11.60 -1.47
CA LEU A 118 -8.33 -12.23 -2.05
C LEU A 118 -8.05 -13.59 -2.69
N ALA A 119 -6.90 -13.74 -3.37
CA ALA A 119 -6.46 -14.97 -4.02
C ALA A 119 -5.92 -16.02 -3.04
N SER A 120 -5.69 -15.66 -1.78
CA SER A 120 -5.31 -16.58 -0.71
C SER A 120 -6.40 -16.69 0.35
N PRO A 121 -7.66 -17.08 -0.01
CA PRO A 121 -8.70 -17.33 0.97
C PRO A 121 -8.26 -18.56 1.78
N ARG A 122 -7.72 -18.31 2.99
CA ARG A 122 -7.33 -19.41 3.85
C ARG A 122 -8.59 -20.05 4.39
N LYS A 123 -8.71 -21.37 4.16
CA LYS A 123 -9.80 -22.19 4.71
C LYS A 123 -9.95 -21.80 6.18
N LEU A 124 -11.06 -21.15 6.51
CA LEU A 124 -11.44 -21.03 7.90
C LEU A 124 -11.50 -22.46 8.41
N SER A 125 -10.66 -22.80 9.40
CA SER A 125 -10.98 -23.89 10.28
C SER A 125 -12.24 -23.45 11.02
N VAL A 126 -13.40 -23.65 10.41
CA VAL A 126 -14.67 -23.66 11.13
C VAL A 126 -14.47 -24.78 12.16
N PRO A 127 -14.43 -24.47 13.47
CA PRO A 127 -14.49 -25.55 14.45
C PRO A 127 -15.76 -26.34 14.11
N LYS A 128 -15.62 -27.65 13.81
CA LYS A 128 -16.80 -28.51 13.67
C LYS A 128 -17.61 -28.30 14.94
N ALA A 129 -18.80 -27.71 14.81
CA ALA A 129 -19.76 -27.67 15.90
C ALA A 129 -19.98 -29.14 16.28
N GLY A 130 -19.53 -29.48 17.49
CA GLY A 130 -19.52 -30.85 17.99
C GLY A 130 -20.92 -31.42 18.04
N GLU A 131 -20.99 -32.65 17.54
CA GLU A 131 -21.96 -33.69 17.86
C GLU A 131 -21.96 -34.02 19.37
#